data_AF-A0A8C4RBC3-F1
#
_entry.id   AF-A0A8C4RBC3-F1
#
_cell.length_a   1.000
_cell.length_b   1.000
_cell.length_c   1.000
_cell.angle_alpha   90.00
_cell.angle_beta   90.00
_cell.angle_gamma   90.00
#
_symmetry.space_group_name_H-M   'P 1'
#
loop_
_entity.id
_entity.type
_entity.pdbx_description
1 polymer ?
#
loop_
_entity_poly.entity_id
_entity_poly.type
_entity_poly.pdbx_seq_one_letter_code
_entity_poly.pdbx_strand_id
1 'polypeptide(L)'
;MSRSSRAGLQFPVARIHQLMCNGNYADRIGAGAPVLLAAVLEYVSAEIFALAGKVARDEKKIRITPRHLQLAISNYAELNKLLDGVTIAQGDLLLPKRSGHGPAATRSSGKKAFIEMLNLYKCNHQTSPLPPQLPPPTSNHPGHIVRWSG
;
A
#
# COMPACT_ATOMS: atom_id res chain seq x y z
N MET A 1 -4.60 17.79 -6.34
CA MET A 1 -4.38 16.52 -5.60
C MET A 1 -5.06 15.37 -6.32
N SER A 2 -4.37 14.24 -6.51
CA SER A 2 -4.90 13.04 -7.19
C SER A 2 -5.86 12.25 -6.29
N ARG A 3 -6.70 11.37 -6.86
CA ARG A 3 -7.57 10.46 -6.08
C ARG A 3 -6.75 9.56 -5.14
N SER A 4 -5.59 9.07 -5.58
CA SER A 4 -4.66 8.32 -4.74
C SER A 4 -4.12 9.16 -3.59
N SER A 5 -3.65 10.39 -3.85
CA SER A 5 -3.14 11.29 -2.81
C SER A 5 -4.20 11.68 -1.78
N ARG A 6 -5.45 11.91 -2.21
CA ARG A 6 -6.58 12.17 -1.29
C ARG A 6 -6.96 10.94 -0.48
N ALA A 7 -6.86 9.77 -1.10
CA ALA A 7 -7.06 8.54 -0.38
C ALA A 7 -5.91 8.32 0.60
N GLY A 8 -4.66 8.67 0.25
CA GLY A 8 -3.40 8.37 0.97
C GLY A 8 -2.59 7.21 0.35
N LEU A 9 -3.03 6.64 -0.78
CA LEU A 9 -2.50 5.40 -1.36
C LEU A 9 -1.35 5.69 -2.31
N GLN A 10 -0.36 4.79 -2.35
CA GLN A 10 0.64 4.74 -3.40
C GLN A 10 0.06 4.14 -4.69
N PHE A 11 -0.88 3.21 -4.57
CA PHE A 11 -1.48 2.56 -5.74
C PHE A 11 -2.39 3.51 -6.53
N PRO A 12 -2.42 3.42 -7.88
CA PRO A 12 -3.12 4.38 -8.73
C PRO A 12 -4.64 4.13 -8.80
N VAL A 13 -5.40 4.74 -7.89
CA VAL A 13 -6.87 4.64 -7.80
C VAL A 13 -7.56 4.97 -9.13
N ALA A 14 -7.10 5.99 -9.84
CA ALA A 14 -7.70 6.39 -11.10
C ALA A 14 -7.51 5.35 -12.21
N ARG A 15 -6.35 4.69 -12.27
CA ARG A 15 -6.06 3.61 -13.24
C ARG A 15 -6.87 2.36 -12.92
N ILE A 16 -6.97 2.00 -11.64
CA ILE A 16 -7.78 0.87 -11.19
C ILE A 16 -9.26 1.09 -11.56
N HIS A 17 -9.79 2.31 -11.35
CA HIS A 17 -11.14 2.65 -11.80
C HIS A 17 -11.32 2.44 -13.31
N GLN A 18 -10.37 2.88 -14.14
CA GLN A 18 -10.43 2.66 -15.60
C GLN A 18 -10.40 1.18 -15.97
N LEU A 19 -9.52 0.39 -15.34
CA LEU A 19 -9.46 -1.06 -15.55
C LEU A 19 -10.76 -1.76 -15.14
N MET A 20 -11.44 -1.30 -14.09
CA MET A 20 -12.74 -1.82 -13.69
C MET A 20 -13.84 -1.50 -14.70
N CYS A 21 -13.87 -0.27 -15.23
CA CYS A 21 -14.83 0.11 -16.27
C CYS A 21 -14.60 -0.64 -17.59
N ASN A 22 -13.34 -0.90 -17.95
CA ASN A 22 -12.98 -1.57 -19.20
C ASN A 22 -13.01 -3.10 -19.10
N GLY A 23 -13.17 -3.66 -17.90
CA GLY A 23 -13.08 -5.11 -17.66
C GLY A 23 -14.42 -5.84 -17.65
N ASN A 24 -15.53 -5.17 -18.00
CA ASN A 24 -16.88 -5.74 -18.06
C ASN A 24 -17.32 -6.48 -16.77
N TYR A 25 -16.86 -6.04 -15.60
CA TYR A 25 -17.22 -6.66 -14.31
C TYR A 25 -18.63 -6.31 -13.83
N ALA A 26 -19.12 -5.11 -14.18
CA ALA A 26 -20.45 -4.61 -13.86
C ALA A 26 -20.80 -3.40 -14.73
N ASP A 27 -22.09 -3.12 -14.93
CA ASP A 27 -22.58 -1.96 -15.70
C ASP A 27 -22.18 -0.61 -15.07
N ARG A 28 -22.08 -0.57 -13.73
CA ARG A 28 -21.73 0.63 -12.97
C ARG A 28 -20.73 0.30 -11.88
N ILE A 29 -19.67 1.09 -11.80
CA ILE A 29 -18.66 1.00 -10.75
C ILE A 29 -18.90 2.11 -9.72
N GLY A 30 -19.09 1.73 -8.46
CA GLY A 30 -19.26 2.68 -7.36
C GLY A 30 -17.98 3.49 -7.10
N ALA A 31 -18.12 4.75 -6.68
CA ALA A 31 -16.98 5.66 -6.49
C ALA A 31 -15.93 5.16 -5.48
N GLY A 32 -16.36 4.40 -4.46
CA GLY A 32 -15.47 3.82 -3.44
C GLY A 32 -14.81 2.50 -3.82
N ALA A 33 -15.34 1.79 -4.81
CA ALA A 33 -14.83 0.49 -5.25
C ALA A 33 -13.35 0.53 -5.68
N PRO A 34 -12.88 1.47 -6.53
CA PRO A 34 -11.48 1.54 -6.92
C PRO A 34 -10.55 1.93 -5.77
N VAL A 35 -11.04 2.64 -4.75
CA VAL A 35 -10.26 3.00 -3.56
C VAL A 35 -10.05 1.77 -2.70
N LEU A 36 -11.11 0.99 -2.45
CA LEU A 36 -11.03 -0.26 -1.69
C LEU A 36 -10.10 -1.26 -2.37
N LEU A 37 -10.25 -1.46 -3.68
CA LEU A 37 -9.40 -2.39 -4.42
C LEU A 37 -7.94 -1.93 -4.40
N ALA A 38 -7.67 -0.64 -4.60
CA ALA A 38 -6.31 -0.10 -4.51
C ALA A 38 -5.68 -0.34 -3.12
N ALA A 39 -6.45 -0.13 -2.05
CA ALA A 39 -5.98 -0.36 -0.69
C ALA A 39 -5.65 -1.84 -0.42
N VAL A 40 -6.49 -2.77 -0.89
CA VAL A 40 -6.23 -4.22 -0.76
C VAL A 40 -4.99 -4.63 -1.55
N LEU A 41 -4.84 -4.16 -2.78
CA LEU A 41 -3.69 -4.46 -3.63
C LEU A 41 -2.39 -3.91 -3.04
N GLU A 42 -2.42 -2.69 -2.49
CA GLU A 42 -1.28 -2.08 -1.80
C GLU A 42 -0.89 -2.88 -0.56
N TYR A 43 -1.88 -3.27 0.25
CA TYR A 43 -1.66 -4.09 1.44
C TYR A 43 -1.02 -5.45 1.13
N VAL A 44 -1.59 -6.21 0.19
CA VAL A 44 -1.06 -7.54 -0.16
C VAL A 44 0.35 -7.42 -0.75
N SER A 45 0.60 -6.41 -1.58
CA SER A 45 1.93 -6.16 -2.14
C SER A 45 2.95 -5.82 -1.06
N ALA A 46 2.58 -4.96 -0.10
CA ALA A 46 3.45 -4.59 1.01
C ALA A 46 3.81 -5.79 1.89
N GLU A 47 2.85 -6.68 2.19
CA GLU A 47 3.09 -7.89 2.98
C GLU A 47 4.07 -8.84 2.26
N ILE A 48 3.85 -9.09 0.97
CA ILE A 48 4.75 -9.93 0.16
C ILE A 48 6.16 -9.34 0.14
N PHE A 49 6.31 -8.03 -0.06
CA PHE A 49 7.62 -7.38 -0.09
C PHE A 49 8.30 -7.32 1.28
N ALA A 50 7.54 -7.18 2.37
CA ALA A 50 8.09 -7.21 3.73
C ALA A 50 8.69 -8.59 4.04
N LEU A 51 7.95 -9.66 3.73
CA LEU A 51 8.41 -11.04 3.94
C LEU A 51 9.59 -11.38 3.02
N ALA A 52 9.51 -11.05 1.73
CA ALA A 52 10.61 -11.29 0.80
C ALA A 52 11.86 -10.47 1.13
N GLY A 53 11.68 -9.23 1.60
CA GLY A 53 12.76 -8.38 2.10
C GLY A 53 13.44 -8.96 3.34
N LYS A 54 12.66 -9.56 4.26
CA LYS A 54 13.22 -10.30 5.40
C LYS A 54 14.07 -11.48 4.92
N VAL A 55 13.56 -12.31 4.01
CA VAL A 55 14.31 -13.44 3.44
C VAL A 55 15.59 -12.97 2.74
N ALA A 56 15.53 -11.88 1.98
CA ALA A 56 16.70 -11.30 1.31
C ALA A 56 17.77 -10.83 2.31
N ARG A 57 17.35 -10.14 3.39
CA ARG A 57 18.23 -9.70 4.48
C ARG A 57 18.86 -10.87 5.22
N ASP A 58 18.10 -11.93 5.47
CA ASP A 58 18.59 -13.16 6.10
C ASP A 58 19.66 -13.84 5.22
N GLU A 59 19.53 -13.76 3.89
CA GLU A 59 20.56 -14.18 2.92
C GLU A 59 21.69 -13.15 2.71
N LYS A 60 21.71 -12.04 3.46
CA LYS A 60 22.67 -10.92 3.32
C LYS A 60 22.70 -10.29 1.93
N LYS A 61 21.56 -10.27 1.23
CA LYS A 61 21.38 -9.67 -0.08
C LYS A 61 20.57 -8.38 0.02
N ILE A 62 20.96 -7.37 -0.76
CA ILE A 62 20.27 -6.07 -0.82
C ILE A 62 19.09 -6.13 -1.80
N ARG A 63 19.21 -6.94 -2.87
CA ARG A 63 18.20 -7.06 -3.93
C ARG A 63 17.31 -8.28 -3.70
N ILE A 64 16.00 -8.06 -3.79
CA ILE A 64 14.99 -9.12 -3.82
C ILE A 64 15.08 -9.86 -5.16
N THR A 65 15.16 -11.19 -5.12
CA THR A 65 15.14 -12.09 -6.29
C THR A 65 13.87 -12.95 -6.30
N PRO A 66 13.52 -13.60 -7.43
CA PRO A 66 12.34 -14.47 -7.49
C PRO A 66 12.35 -15.59 -6.43
N ARG A 67 13.54 -16.08 -6.06
CA ARG A 67 13.73 -17.04 -4.96
C ARG A 67 13.28 -16.49 -3.60
N HIS A 68 13.54 -15.22 -3.29
CA HIS A 68 13.09 -14.61 -2.04
C HIS A 68 11.57 -14.54 -1.96
N LEU A 69 10.92 -14.25 -3.09
CA LEU A 69 9.46 -14.26 -3.20
C LEU A 69 8.90 -15.68 -2.99
N GLN A 70 9.48 -16.69 -3.66
CA GLN A 70 9.06 -18.07 -3.51
C GLN A 70 9.17 -18.54 -2.05
N LEU A 71 10.31 -18.30 -1.39
CA LEU A 71 10.52 -18.66 0.01
C LEU A 71 9.57 -17.93 0.97
N ALA A 72 9.31 -16.64 0.72
CA ALA A 72 8.41 -15.85 1.55
C ALA A 72 6.96 -16.33 1.45
N ILE A 73 6.48 -16.57 0.21
CA ILE A 73 5.11 -17.01 -0.06
C ILE A 73 4.87 -18.41 0.50
N SER A 74 5.75 -19.36 0.20
CA SER A 74 5.56 -20.76 0.62
C SER A 74 5.65 -20.97 2.12
N ASN A 75 6.37 -20.11 2.85
CA ASN A 75 6.46 -20.18 4.31
C ASN A 75 5.30 -19.46 5.02
N TYR A 76 4.47 -18.70 4.32
CA TYR A 76 3.36 -17.95 4.90
C TYR A 76 2.02 -18.53 4.45
N ALA A 77 1.34 -19.24 5.35
CA ALA A 77 0.18 -20.07 5.03
C ALA A 77 -0.94 -19.33 4.27
N GLU A 78 -1.25 -18.09 4.65
CA GLU A 78 -2.32 -17.30 4.01
C GLU A 78 -1.95 -16.91 2.58
N LEU A 79 -0.67 -16.59 2.32
CA LEU A 79 -0.18 -16.23 0.98
C LEU A 79 0.01 -17.47 0.10
N ASN A 80 0.49 -18.58 0.68
CA ASN A 80 0.59 -19.85 -0.03
C ASN A 80 -0.79 -20.34 -0.48
N LYS A 81 -1.82 -20.14 0.35
CA LYS A 81 -3.20 -20.44 -0.02
C LYS A 81 -3.77 -19.46 -1.04
N LEU A 82 -3.45 -18.16 -0.92
CA LEU A 82 -3.90 -17.13 -1.86
C LEU A 82 -3.34 -17.34 -3.27
N LEU A 83 -2.10 -17.83 -3.36
CA LEU A 83 -1.35 -18.02 -4.60
C LEU A 83 -1.25 -19.50 -5.01
N ASP A 84 -2.18 -20.32 -4.54
CA ASP A 84 -2.23 -21.73 -4.92
C ASP A 84 -2.42 -21.87 -6.43
N GLY A 85 -1.62 -22.74 -7.06
CA GLY A 85 -1.56 -22.90 -8.52
C GLY A 85 -0.77 -21.84 -9.30
N VAL A 86 -0.19 -20.82 -8.64
CA VAL A 86 0.69 -19.84 -9.31
C VAL A 86 2.13 -20.33 -9.35
N THR A 87 2.76 -20.33 -10.53
CA THR A 87 4.19 -20.67 -10.69
C THR A 87 5.05 -19.41 -10.74
N ILE A 88 6.03 -19.30 -9.84
CA ILE A 88 7.01 -18.21 -9.87
C ILE A 88 8.24 -18.66 -10.68
N ALA A 89 8.44 -18.04 -11.83
CA ALA A 89 9.63 -18.29 -12.66
C ALA A 89 10.91 -17.95 -11.88
N GLN A 90 11.95 -18.78 -12.05
CA GLN A 90 13.23 -18.67 -11.33
C GLN A 90 13.12 -18.68 -9.78
N GLY A 91 11.99 -19.11 -9.23
CA GLY A 91 11.86 -19.47 -7.82
C GLY A 91 12.32 -20.90 -7.63
N ASP A 92 13.64 -21.14 -7.59
CA ASP A 92 14.24 -22.47 -7.41
C ASP A 92 13.40 -23.33 -6.44
N LEU A 93 13.12 -24.58 -6.81
CA LEU A 93 12.29 -25.51 -6.04
C LEU A 93 12.75 -25.55 -4.58
N LEU A 94 11.79 -25.52 -3.64
CA LEU A 94 12.05 -25.65 -2.21
C LEU A 94 12.81 -26.95 -1.94
N LEU A 95 14.14 -26.86 -1.85
CA LEU A 95 14.94 -27.92 -1.24
C LEU A 95 14.70 -27.81 0.28
N PRO A 96 14.21 -28.87 0.95
CA PRO A 96 14.07 -28.84 2.39
C PRO A 96 15.45 -28.59 3.01
N LYS A 97 15.62 -27.43 3.65
CA LYS A 97 16.83 -27.09 4.41
C LYS A 97 16.97 -28.12 5.56
N ARG A 98 17.82 -29.14 5.38
CA ARG A 98 18.30 -29.98 6.48
C ARG A 98 19.30 -29.19 7.31
N SER A 99 18.82 -28.31 8.20
CA SER A 99 19.66 -27.74 9.26
C SER A 99 18.81 -27.11 10.37
N GLY A 100 18.47 -27.92 11.36
CA GLY A 100 18.62 -27.66 12.81
C GLY A 100 18.00 -26.43 13.49
N HIS A 101 17.50 -25.40 12.80
CA HIS A 101 16.89 -24.22 13.44
C HIS A 101 15.54 -23.96 12.76
N GLY A 102 14.48 -24.49 13.36
CA GLY A 102 13.11 -24.27 12.90
C GLY A 102 12.77 -22.78 12.95
N PRO A 103 12.10 -22.21 11.94
CA PRO A 103 11.66 -20.83 12.01
C PRO A 103 10.65 -20.71 13.16
N ALA A 104 10.94 -19.81 14.09
CA ALA A 104 10.00 -19.42 15.14
C ALA A 104 8.67 -19.02 14.48
N ALA A 105 7.59 -19.69 14.86
CA ALA A 105 6.25 -19.42 14.36
C ALA A 105 5.94 -17.92 14.51
N THR A 106 5.97 -17.19 13.40
CA THR A 106 5.55 -15.80 13.39
C THR A 106 4.03 -15.81 13.50
N ARG A 107 3.52 -15.49 14.70
CA ARG A 107 2.10 -15.23 14.96
C ARG A 107 1.53 -14.37 13.83
N SER A 108 0.41 -14.81 13.25
CA SER A 108 -0.41 -14.13 12.24
C SER A 108 -0.47 -12.61 12.52
N SER A 109 0.42 -11.87 11.87
CA SER A 109 0.53 -10.41 11.95
C SER A 109 -0.33 -9.73 10.92
N GLY A 110 -0.83 -10.45 9.90
CA GLY A 110 -1.56 -9.86 8.77
C GLY A 110 -2.74 -9.00 9.22
N LYS A 111 -3.60 -9.52 10.10
CA LYS A 111 -4.76 -8.74 10.62
C LYS A 111 -4.34 -7.55 11.46
N LYS A 112 -3.27 -7.68 12.24
CA LYS A 112 -2.77 -6.60 13.12
C LYS A 112 -2.11 -5.50 12.31
N ALA A 113 -1.30 -5.86 11.32
CA ALA A 113 -0.69 -4.95 10.35
C ALA A 113 -1.74 -4.28 9.45
N PHE A 114 -2.82 -4.96 9.07
CA PHE A 114 -3.93 -4.34 8.32
C PHE A 114 -4.68 -3.31 9.15
N ILE A 115 -5.01 -3.63 10.40
CA ILE A 115 -5.67 -2.69 11.33
C ILE A 115 -4.74 -1.53 11.70
N GLU A 116 -3.45 -1.79 11.91
CA GLU A 116 -2.44 -0.78 12.22
C GLU A 116 -2.15 0.11 11.02
N MET A 117 -2.13 -0.44 9.79
CA MET A 117 -2.07 0.34 8.56
C MET A 117 -3.32 1.20 8.40
N LEU A 118 -4.53 0.65 8.56
CA LEU A 118 -5.77 1.44 8.54
C LEU A 118 -5.79 2.54 9.61
N ASN A 119 -5.18 2.31 10.77
CA ASN A 119 -5.11 3.30 11.86
C ASN A 119 -4.03 4.37 11.62
N LEU A 120 -2.83 4.00 11.17
CA LEU A 120 -1.76 4.94 10.81
C LEU A 120 -2.16 5.83 9.62
N TYR A 121 -2.91 5.26 8.70
CA TYR A 121 -3.44 5.96 7.55
C TYR A 121 -4.56 6.96 7.90
N LYS A 122 -5.34 6.69 8.95
CA LYS A 122 -6.24 7.67 9.57
C LYS A 122 -5.49 8.73 10.39
N CYS A 123 -4.42 8.35 11.10
CA CYS A 123 -3.60 9.26 11.90
C CYS A 123 -2.81 10.30 11.07
N ASN A 124 -2.30 9.94 9.89
CA ASN A 124 -1.56 10.89 9.04
C ASN A 124 -2.43 11.94 8.32
N HIS A 125 -3.76 11.82 8.37
CA HIS A 125 -4.68 12.76 7.71
C HIS A 125 -5.62 13.52 8.68
N GLN A 126 -5.41 13.38 9.99
CA GLN A 126 -6.16 14.12 11.01
C GLN A 126 -5.32 15.18 11.74
N THR A 127 -4.47 15.92 11.03
CA THR A 127 -4.03 17.27 11.43
C THR A 127 -3.39 18.01 10.25
N SER A 128 -4.22 18.64 9.43
CA SER A 128 -3.90 20.00 9.01
C SER A 128 -5.11 20.84 9.42
N PRO A 129 -4.97 21.78 10.36
CA PRO A 129 -6.01 22.77 10.55
C PRO A 129 -6.18 23.45 9.19
N LEU A 130 -7.42 23.53 8.71
CA LEU A 130 -7.75 24.45 7.62
C LEU A 130 -7.14 25.81 8.00
N PRO A 131 -6.36 26.48 7.13
CA PRO A 131 -5.95 27.84 7.43
C PRO A 131 -7.23 28.65 7.72
N PRO A 132 -7.23 29.52 8.74
CA PRO A 132 -8.41 30.33 9.03
C PRO A 132 -8.79 31.05 7.74
N GLN A 133 -10.03 30.85 7.30
CA GLN A 133 -10.58 31.54 6.14
C GLN A 133 -10.37 33.03 6.38
N LEU A 134 -9.57 33.68 5.52
CA LEU A 134 -9.40 35.13 5.58
C LEU A 134 -10.80 35.74 5.47
N PRO A 135 -11.21 36.65 6.36
CA PRO A 135 -12.51 37.30 6.22
C PRO A 135 -12.60 37.98 4.85
N PRO A 136 -13.77 37.98 4.20
CA PRO A 136 -13.93 38.62 2.90
C PRO A 136 -13.53 40.09 3.01
N PRO A 137 -12.85 40.66 1.99
CA PRO A 137 -12.40 42.04 2.04
C PRO A 137 -13.63 42.95 2.15
N THR A 138 -13.78 43.62 3.29
CA THR A 138 -14.71 44.72 3.44
C THR A 138 -14.15 45.88 2.62
N SER A 139 -14.76 46.14 1.48
CA SER A 139 -14.54 47.39 0.75
C SER A 139 -14.95 48.56 1.63
N ASN A 140 -14.03 49.49 1.89
CA ASN A 140 -14.33 50.92 1.83
C ASN A 140 -13.06 51.80 1.92
N HIS A 141 -12.84 52.53 0.82
CA HIS A 141 -12.14 53.83 0.70
C HIS A 141 -10.61 53.90 0.54
N PRO A 142 -10.13 54.95 -0.18
CA PRO A 142 -9.05 54.82 -1.15
C PRO A 142 -7.72 55.38 -0.65
N GLY A 143 -6.64 54.79 -1.16
CA GLY A 143 -5.30 55.33 -1.04
C GLY A 143 -4.48 54.63 0.02
N HIS A 144 -3.71 53.63 -0.41
CA HIS A 144 -2.29 53.46 -0.07
C HIS A 144 -1.80 52.17 -0.72
N ILE A 145 -0.81 52.29 -1.61
CA ILE A 145 -0.09 51.16 -2.18
C ILE A 145 0.84 50.62 -1.09
N VAL A 146 0.61 49.39 -0.61
CA VAL A 146 1.57 48.71 0.26
C VAL A 146 2.41 47.75 -0.58
N ARG A 147 3.70 48.08 -0.64
CA ARG A 147 4.79 47.35 -1.27
C ARG A 147 5.06 46.05 -0.52
N TRP A 148 5.20 44.93 -1.23
CA TRP A 148 5.64 43.66 -0.66
C TRP A 148 7.16 43.60 -0.58
N SER A 149 7.71 43.13 0.54
CA SER A 149 9.12 42.75 0.69
C SER A 149 9.21 41.48 1.55
N GLY A 150 10.02 40.52 1.07
CA GLY A 150 10.71 39.50 1.88
C GLY A 150 9.92 38.28 2.27
#